data_AF-A0A832M315-F1
#
_entry.id   AF-A0A832M315-F1
#
_cell.length_a   1.000
_cell.length_b   1.000
_cell.length_c   1.000
_cell.angle_alpha   90.00
_cell.angle_beta   90.00
_cell.angle_gamma   90.00
#
_symmetry.space_group_name_H-M   'P 1'
#
loop_
_entity.id
_entity.type
_entity.pdbx_description
1 polymer ?
#
loop_
_entity_poly.entity_id
_entity_poly.type
_entity_poly.pdbx_seq_one_letter_code
_entity_poly.pdbx_strand_id
1 'polypeptide(L)' 'MVNSNAWKSGTALLVALGLATGSVAPIVMTAPAIAQPTAFKDVPAGYWAAPFINELSTRGVIAGFPEDGTFRPEDP' A
#
# COMPACT_ATOMS: atom_id res chain seq x y z
N MET A 1 41.24 -64.94 -4.91
CA MET A 1 39.97 -65.36 -5.58
C MET A 1 38.83 -65.17 -4.59
N VAL A 2 38.15 -64.02 -4.59
CA VAL A 2 36.83 -63.79 -3.95
C VAL A 2 36.24 -62.55 -4.65
N ASN A 3 35.61 -62.72 -5.82
CA ASN A 3 34.16 -62.89 -6.06
C ASN A 3 33.31 -61.69 -5.59
N SER A 4 33.01 -60.80 -6.55
CA SER A 4 32.19 -59.61 -6.38
C SER A 4 30.70 -59.96 -6.44
N ASN A 5 30.00 -59.85 -5.31
CA ASN A 5 28.54 -59.98 -5.24
C ASN A 5 27.93 -58.59 -5.03
N ALA A 6 27.79 -57.82 -6.10
CA ALA A 6 27.01 -56.59 -6.11
C ALA A 6 25.52 -56.91 -6.28
N TRP A 7 24.81 -57.22 -5.18
CA TRP A 7 23.35 -57.09 -5.17
C TRP A 7 22.81 -56.97 -3.73
N LYS A 8 22.04 -55.90 -3.49
CA LYS A 8 21.07 -55.67 -2.40
C LYS A 8 21.63 -55.08 -1.09
N SER A 9 21.65 -53.76 -1.02
CA SER A 9 21.50 -52.96 0.21
C SER A 9 21.33 -51.52 -0.27
N GLY A 10 20.41 -50.69 0.17
CA GLY A 10 19.43 -50.70 1.24
C GLY A 10 18.89 -49.27 1.19
N THR A 11 17.59 -49.10 1.36
CA THR A 11 16.87 -47.82 1.32
C THR A 11 17.54 -46.76 2.20
N ALA A 12 18.35 -45.87 1.61
CA ALA A 12 18.86 -44.69 2.29
C ALA A 12 17.90 -43.53 2.01
N LEU A 13 17.08 -43.22 3.02
CA LEU A 13 16.29 -42.00 3.12
C LEU A 13 17.17 -40.78 2.81
N LEU A 14 16.86 -40.04 1.75
CA LEU A 14 17.25 -38.64 1.63
C LEU A 14 15.97 -37.82 1.58
N VAL A 15 15.44 -37.54 2.78
CA VAL A 15 14.42 -36.52 2.99
C VAL A 15 15.09 -35.18 2.69
N ALA A 16 14.97 -34.73 1.45
CA ALA A 16 15.36 -33.39 1.05
C ALA A 16 14.37 -32.40 1.67
N LEU A 17 14.77 -31.78 2.78
CA LEU A 17 14.00 -30.72 3.42
C LEU A 17 14.14 -29.46 2.55
N GLY A 18 13.15 -29.21 1.69
CA GLY A 18 13.04 -27.97 0.94
C GLY A 18 12.75 -26.81 1.89
N LEU A 19 13.76 -26.03 2.24
CA LEU A 19 13.59 -24.72 2.86
C LEU A 19 13.05 -23.76 1.78
N ALA A 20 11.73 -23.73 1.63
CA ALA A 20 11.06 -22.69 0.87
C ALA A 20 11.19 -21.37 1.65
N THR A 21 12.21 -20.58 1.36
CA THR A 21 12.28 -19.18 1.80
C THR A 21 11.22 -18.41 1.02
N GLY A 22 10.01 -18.31 1.57
CA GLY A 22 8.95 -17.49 1.00
C GLY A 22 9.33 -16.02 1.11
N SER A 23 9.63 -15.38 -0.01
CA SER A 23 9.74 -13.92 -0.09
C SER A 23 8.35 -13.32 0.06
N VAL A 24 8.08 -12.70 1.21
CA VAL A 24 6.90 -11.84 1.36
C VAL A 24 7.10 -10.61 0.49
N ALA A 25 6.35 -10.53 -0.62
CA ALA A 25 6.31 -9.31 -1.41
C ALA A 25 5.67 -8.19 -0.56
N PRO A 26 6.22 -6.96 -0.58
CA PRO A 26 5.59 -5.84 0.10
C PRO A 26 4.26 -5.51 -0.60
N ILE A 27 3.17 -5.52 0.17
CA ILE A 27 1.89 -4.95 -0.25
C ILE A 27 2.06 -3.43 -0.38
N VAL A 28 2.35 -2.95 -1.59
CA VAL A 28 2.35 -1.53 -1.90
C VAL A 28 0.88 -1.08 -1.99
N MET A 29 0.37 -0.50 -0.90
CA MET A 29 -0.90 0.23 -0.94
C MET A 29 -0.62 1.56 -1.63
N THR A 30 -0.87 1.63 -2.94
CA THR A 30 -0.99 2.91 -3.63
C THR A 30 -2.21 3.64 -3.07
N ALA A 31 -1.97 4.65 -2.24
CA ALA A 31 -3.02 5.57 -1.82
C ALA A 31 -3.63 6.21 -3.08
N PRO A 32 -4.96 6.31 -3.19
CA PRO A 32 -5.58 6.98 -4.32
C PRO A 32 -5.13 8.44 -4.31
N ALA A 33 -4.40 8.85 -5.34
CA ALA A 33 -4.12 10.26 -5.61
C ALA A 33 -5.41 10.89 -6.13
N ILE A 34 -6.35 11.20 -5.23
CA ILE A 34 -7.53 11.99 -5.57
C ILE A 34 -7.03 13.38 -5.90
N ALA A 35 -7.22 13.80 -7.15
CA ALA A 35 -6.98 15.18 -7.57
C ALA A 35 -7.79 16.10 -6.64
N GLN A 36 -7.10 16.83 -5.77
CA GLN A 36 -7.75 17.69 -4.82
C GLN A 36 -8.39 18.86 -5.57
N PRO A 37 -9.67 19.19 -5.29
CA PRO A 37 -10.29 20.39 -5.83
C PRO A 37 -9.46 21.61 -5.40
N THR A 38 -9.14 22.48 -6.36
CA THR A 38 -8.54 23.79 -6.07
C THR A 38 -9.53 24.68 -5.31
N ALA A 39 -10.83 24.41 -5.42
CA ALA A 39 -11.86 25.07 -4.63
C ALA A 39 -12.87 24.05 -4.10
N PHE A 40 -13.16 24.13 -2.82
CA PHE A 40 -14.19 23.33 -2.17
C PHE A 40 -15.56 23.98 -2.36
N LYS A 41 -16.59 23.17 -2.58
CA LYS A 41 -17.96 23.64 -2.88
C LYS A 41 -18.58 24.44 -1.73
N ASP A 42 -18.21 24.10 -0.52
CA ASP A 42 -18.69 24.66 0.74
C ASP A 42 -17.83 25.82 1.27
N VAL A 43 -16.81 26.23 0.52
CA VAL A 43 -15.97 27.39 0.84
C VAL A 43 -16.21 28.49 -0.20
N PRO A 44 -17.13 29.44 0.06
CA PRO A 44 -17.37 30.57 -0.84
C PRO A 44 -16.12 31.43 -1.02
N ALA A 45 -16.01 32.13 -2.16
CA ALA A 45 -14.89 33.05 -2.41
C ALA A 45 -14.77 34.20 -1.39
N GLY A 46 -15.88 34.56 -0.72
CA GLY A 46 -15.90 35.55 0.36
C GLY A 46 -15.54 35.00 1.75
N TYR A 47 -15.26 33.69 1.86
CA TYR A 47 -14.84 33.08 3.11
C TYR A 47 -13.43 33.53 3.47
N TRP A 48 -13.23 34.01 4.69
CA TRP A 48 -11.95 34.59 5.12
C TRP A 48 -10.77 33.63 4.94
N ALA A 49 -11.00 32.32 5.10
CA ALA A 49 -9.95 31.31 4.97
C ALA A 49 -9.83 30.73 3.55
N ALA A 50 -10.71 31.10 2.60
CA ALA A 50 -10.69 30.57 1.24
C ALA A 50 -9.30 30.60 0.56
N PRO A 51 -8.52 31.70 0.59
CA PRO A 51 -7.20 31.72 -0.04
C PRO A 51 -6.21 30.76 0.61
N PHE A 52 -6.27 30.60 1.93
CA PHE A 52 -5.39 29.70 2.67
C PHE A 52 -5.75 28.24 2.43
N ILE A 53 -7.05 27.92 2.45
CA ILE A 53 -7.56 26.58 2.18
C ILE A 53 -7.16 26.13 0.77
N ASN A 54 -7.34 26.99 -0.24
CA ASN A 54 -6.96 26.68 -1.61
C ASN A 54 -5.45 26.43 -1.75
N GLU A 55 -4.61 27.30 -1.18
CA GLU A 55 -3.15 27.15 -1.21
C GLU A 55 -2.69 25.85 -0.54
N LEU A 56 -3.23 25.53 0.64
CA LEU A 56 -2.88 24.32 1.37
C LEU A 56 -3.39 23.05 0.67
N SER A 57 -4.58 23.11 0.05
CA SER A 57 -5.16 22.02 -0.75
C SER A 57 -4.32 21.75 -1.99
N THR A 58 -3.93 22.81 -2.71
CA THR A 58 -3.08 22.72 -3.90
C THR A 58 -1.70 22.11 -3.57
N ARG A 59 -1.19 22.37 -2.36
CA ARG A 59 0.06 21.78 -1.87
C ARG A 59 -0.10 20.36 -1.30
N GLY A 60 -1.33 19.84 -1.24
CA GLY A 60 -1.64 18.53 -0.64
C GLY A 60 -1.41 18.46 0.86
N VAL A 61 -1.37 19.61 1.57
CA VAL A 61 -1.19 19.66 3.02
C VAL A 61 -2.50 19.36 3.74
N ILE A 62 -3.61 19.85 3.17
CA ILE A 62 -4.97 19.55 3.62
C ILE A 62 -5.71 18.86 2.48
N ALA A 63 -6.66 18.01 2.83
CA ALA A 63 -7.56 17.37 1.90
C ALA A 63 -8.99 17.57 2.39
N GLY A 64 -9.92 17.74 1.46
CA GLY A 64 -11.35 17.70 1.79
C GLY A 64 -11.84 16.28 1.98
N PHE A 65 -13.11 16.15 2.32
CA PHE A 65 -13.80 14.88 2.39
C PHE A 65 -13.96 14.29 0.98
N PRO A 66 -13.42 13.09 0.71
CA PRO A 66 -13.47 12.48 -0.62
C PRO A 66 -14.88 12.02 -1.00
N GLU A 67 -15.76 11.85 0.00
CA GLU A 67 -17.16 11.43 -0.18
C GLU A 67 -17.97 12.50 -0.89
N ASP A 68 -17.84 13.76 -0.46
CA ASP A 68 -18.69 14.88 -0.92
C ASP A 68 -17.90 16.00 -1.62
N GLY A 69 -16.56 15.98 -1.56
CA GLY A 69 -15.71 17.06 -2.08
C GLY A 69 -15.80 18.36 -1.27
N THR A 70 -16.13 18.28 0.01
CA THR A 70 -16.29 19.43 0.92
C THR A 70 -15.13 19.56 1.89
N PHE A 71 -14.89 20.77 2.43
CA PHE A 71 -13.86 21.01 3.45
C PHE A 71 -14.40 21.00 4.89
N ARG A 72 -15.67 21.39 5.05
CA ARG A 72 -16.43 21.57 6.29
C ARG A 72 -15.71 22.46 7.31
N PRO A 73 -15.41 23.73 6.98
CA PRO A 73 -14.58 24.60 7.81
C PRO A 73 -15.17 24.92 9.20
N GLU A 74 -16.48 24.76 9.38
CA GLU A 74 -17.22 25.07 10.62
C GLU A 74 -17.60 23.82 11.42
N ASP A 75 -17.30 22.62 10.92
CA ASP A 75 -17.56 21.38 11.64
C ASP A 75 -16.52 21.24 12.79
N PRO A 76 -16.95 20.89 14.01
CA PRO A 76 -16.07 20.79 15.18
C PRO A 76 -15.14 19.56 15.16
#